data_AF-A0A183MYZ6-F1
#
_entry.id   AF-A0A183MYZ6-F1
#
_cell.length_a   1.000
_cell.length_b   1.000
_cell.length_c   1.000
_cell.angle_alpha   90.00
_cell.angle_beta   90.00
_cell.angle_gamma   90.00
#
_symmetry.space_group_name_H-M   'P 1'
#
loop_
_entity.id
_entity.type
_entity.pdbx_description
1 polymer ?
#
loop_
_entity_poly.entity_id
_entity_poly.type
_entity_poly.pdbx_seq_one_letter_code
_entity_poly.pdbx_strand_id
1 'polypeptide(L)'
;MKLKLKKHWAMGRTISKKFNTAFLQDTNKLNKFKIVLSNKFQAFYDLLNGEGTTVESNWKGIKEAITSTCHEVLGHKKHHHEEWITVDTLDKIQERRNKKAAINTSRTKAEKAKAQAEYTVVNKQVKKSIRTDKRKYMEDLAMTVEKAEREGNMRQLYDTTKKLAGNRRKPERSVKSKEGEAITNIEEQQNRWVEHFKQLLNRPAPLNPPNIEAAPTDLPINVGPPAIEEISMAIRQIKSGKAAGPDNIPAETLKADTKSQLFDSLWDNQLNGVHRSTSIPLTTKRHLITWTKKHCGSFFDNTVYLRR
;
A
#
# COMPACT_ATOMS: atom_id res chain seq x y z
N MET A 1 -25.28 10.52 37.01
CA MET A 1 -24.67 9.35 36.34
C MET A 1 -24.15 9.77 34.97
N LYS A 2 -22.87 9.52 34.65
CA LYS A 2 -22.32 9.79 33.30
C LYS A 2 -22.31 8.48 32.50
N LEU A 3 -23.28 8.30 31.62
CA LEU A 3 -23.32 7.16 30.69
C LEU A 3 -22.23 7.34 29.63
N LYS A 4 -21.25 6.43 29.63
CA LYS A 4 -20.26 6.31 28.56
C LYS A 4 -20.83 5.38 27.48
N LEU A 5 -21.20 5.94 26.33
CA LEU A 5 -21.54 5.15 25.14
C LEU A 5 -20.29 4.40 24.66
N LYS A 6 -20.37 3.06 24.62
CA LYS A 6 -19.39 2.21 23.91
C LYS A 6 -19.55 2.47 22.42
N LYS A 7 -18.56 3.15 21.81
CA LYS A 7 -18.42 3.16 20.34
C LYS A 7 -18.13 1.73 19.89
N HIS A 8 -19.09 1.10 19.24
CA HIS A 8 -18.84 -0.09 18.43
C HIS A 8 -18.02 0.37 17.22
N TRP A 9 -16.72 0.04 17.23
CA TRP A 9 -15.91 0.14 16.02
C TRP A 9 -16.43 -0.91 15.06
N ALA A 10 -16.97 -0.49 13.91
CA ALA A 10 -17.11 -1.36 12.76
C ALA A 10 -15.72 -1.99 12.51
N MET A 11 -15.67 -3.32 12.37
CA MET A 11 -14.43 -4.08 12.16
C MET A 11 -13.56 -3.33 11.16
N GLY A 12 -12.43 -2.82 11.66
CA GLY A 12 -11.54 -1.97 10.88
C GLY A 12 -11.16 -2.69 9.60
N ARG A 13 -11.33 -2.01 8.47
CA ARG A 13 -10.77 -2.39 7.16
C ARG A 13 -9.41 -3.04 7.40
N THR A 14 -9.25 -4.32 7.05
CA THR A 14 -8.02 -5.08 7.25
C THR A 14 -6.89 -4.25 6.66
N ILE A 15 -6.03 -3.67 7.49
CA ILE A 15 -4.92 -2.86 7.02
C ILE A 15 -4.05 -3.84 6.24
N SER A 16 -4.03 -3.70 4.92
CA SER A 16 -3.17 -4.51 4.06
C SER A 16 -1.75 -4.43 4.60
N LYS A 17 -1.23 -5.55 5.09
CA LYS A 17 0.11 -5.63 5.62
C LYS A 17 1.05 -5.67 4.42
N LYS A 18 1.89 -4.65 4.28
CA LYS A 18 2.80 -4.53 3.14
C LYS A 18 3.90 -5.60 3.21
N PHE A 19 4.17 -6.30 2.11
CA PHE A 19 5.31 -7.22 1.99
C PHE A 19 6.65 -6.49 2.04
N ASN A 20 7.69 -7.16 2.54
CA ASN A 20 9.04 -6.59 2.57
C ASN A 20 9.77 -6.76 1.23
N THR A 21 9.46 -5.90 0.26
CA THR A 21 10.06 -5.95 -1.09
C THR A 21 11.56 -5.62 -1.12
N ALA A 22 12.13 -5.05 -0.05
CA ALA A 22 13.57 -4.83 0.04
C ALA A 22 14.38 -6.13 -0.03
N PHE A 23 13.80 -7.25 0.41
CA PHE A 23 14.43 -8.57 0.30
C PHE A 23 14.62 -9.05 -1.14
N LEU A 24 13.94 -8.46 -2.12
CA LEU A 24 14.19 -8.76 -3.53
C LEU A 24 15.46 -8.07 -4.07
N GLN A 25 16.08 -7.16 -3.31
CA GLN A 25 17.41 -6.62 -3.65
C GLN A 25 18.54 -7.57 -3.27
N ASP A 26 18.31 -8.48 -2.32
CA ASP A 26 19.25 -9.52 -1.92
C ASP A 26 19.21 -10.67 -2.93
N THR A 27 20.35 -10.95 -3.57
CA THR A 27 20.49 -11.97 -4.61
C THR A 27 20.04 -13.36 -4.14
N ASN A 28 20.37 -13.75 -2.89
CA ASN A 28 20.03 -15.07 -2.36
C ASN A 28 18.52 -15.20 -2.14
N LYS A 29 17.90 -14.16 -1.57
CA LYS A 29 16.45 -14.14 -1.35
C LYS A 29 15.66 -14.03 -2.65
N LEU A 30 16.17 -13.28 -3.62
CA LEU A 30 15.58 -13.19 -4.95
C LEU A 30 15.63 -14.53 -5.68
N ASN A 31 16.75 -15.26 -5.60
CA ASN A 31 16.86 -16.59 -6.19
C ASN A 31 15.90 -17.58 -5.50
N LYS A 32 15.82 -17.55 -4.16
CA LYS A 32 14.83 -18.35 -3.42
C LYS A 32 13.39 -18.01 -3.84
N PHE A 33 13.09 -16.72 -4.00
CA PHE A 33 11.78 -16.26 -4.45
C PHE A 33 11.42 -16.83 -5.82
N LYS A 34 12.34 -16.74 -6.80
CA LYS A 34 12.15 -17.27 -8.15
C LYS A 34 11.87 -18.78 -8.14
N ILE A 35 12.68 -19.55 -7.40
CA ILE A 35 12.54 -21.01 -7.34
C ILE A 35 11.18 -21.40 -6.75
N VAL A 36 10.80 -20.83 -5.60
CA VAL A 36 9.51 -21.13 -4.95
C VAL A 36 8.34 -20.72 -5.85
N LEU A 37 8.44 -19.56 -6.50
CA LEU A 37 7.40 -19.08 -7.42
C LEU A 37 7.25 -20.00 -8.63
N SER A 38 8.37 -20.35 -9.29
CA SER A 38 8.39 -21.26 -10.43
C SER A 38 7.82 -22.63 -10.08
N ASN A 39 8.18 -23.20 -8.92
CA ASN A 39 7.63 -24.48 -8.47
C ASN A 39 6.11 -24.44 -8.28
N LYS A 40 5.59 -23.36 -7.70
CA LYS A 40 4.14 -23.17 -7.51
C LYS A 40 3.42 -22.94 -8.84
N PHE A 41 4.02 -22.21 -9.77
CA PHE A 41 3.45 -22.05 -11.10
C PHE A 41 3.45 -23.36 -11.88
N GLN A 42 4.50 -24.18 -11.78
CA GLN A 42 4.51 -25.50 -12.41
C GLN A 42 3.37 -26.38 -11.88
N ALA A 43 3.23 -26.48 -10.56
CA ALA A 43 2.14 -27.25 -9.95
C ALA A 43 0.76 -26.72 -10.36
N PHE A 44 0.62 -25.39 -10.48
CA PHE A 44 -0.60 -24.77 -10.97
C PHE A 44 -0.87 -25.07 -12.45
N TYR A 45 0.16 -25.07 -13.29
CA TYR A 45 0.06 -25.42 -14.70
C TYR A 45 -0.41 -26.85 -14.95
N ASP A 46 0.14 -27.78 -14.19
CA ASP A 46 -0.22 -29.19 -14.31
C ASP A 46 -1.71 -29.42 -13.97
N LEU A 47 -2.26 -28.61 -13.05
CA LEU A 47 -3.68 -28.60 -12.72
C LEU A 47 -4.55 -27.97 -13.84
N LEU A 48 -4.07 -26.93 -14.52
CA LEU A 48 -4.80 -26.25 -15.59
C LEU A 48 -4.97 -27.10 -16.86
N ASN A 49 -4.00 -27.96 -17.17
CA ASN A 49 -4.03 -28.80 -18.36
C ASN A 49 -5.09 -29.92 -18.32
N GLY A 50 -5.78 -30.12 -17.18
CA GLY A 50 -6.80 -31.15 -17.00
C GLY A 50 -8.25 -30.68 -16.97
N GLU A 51 -8.53 -29.38 -16.82
CA GLU A 51 -9.89 -28.88 -16.54
C GLU A 51 -10.20 -27.60 -17.34
N GLY A 52 -11.44 -27.47 -17.82
CA GLY A 52 -11.93 -26.31 -18.58
C GLY A 52 -11.98 -25.05 -17.72
N THR A 53 -10.84 -24.42 -17.52
CA THR A 53 -10.67 -23.34 -16.55
C THR A 53 -11.13 -21.99 -17.09
N THR A 54 -11.87 -21.25 -16.25
CA THR A 54 -12.30 -19.89 -16.57
C THR A 54 -11.17 -18.90 -16.28
N VAL A 55 -11.18 -17.77 -16.99
CA VAL A 55 -10.19 -16.68 -16.84
C VAL A 55 -10.09 -16.20 -15.39
N GLU A 56 -11.19 -16.22 -14.63
CA GLU A 56 -11.25 -15.85 -13.22
C GLU A 56 -10.57 -16.88 -12.30
N SER A 57 -10.78 -18.17 -12.55
CA SER A 57 -10.12 -19.25 -11.81
C SER A 57 -8.61 -19.24 -12.04
N ASN A 58 -8.20 -18.94 -13.29
CA ASN A 58 -6.79 -18.81 -13.66
C ASN A 58 -6.14 -17.65 -12.93
N TRP A 59 -6.77 -16.47 -12.95
CA TRP A 59 -6.29 -15.32 -12.19
C TRP A 59 -6.19 -15.59 -10.68
N LYS A 60 -7.17 -16.30 -10.11
CA LYS A 60 -7.18 -16.64 -8.69
C LYS A 60 -5.95 -17.50 -8.32
N GLY A 61 -5.65 -18.53 -9.10
CA GLY A 61 -4.48 -19.38 -8.88
C GLY A 61 -3.16 -18.64 -9.02
N ILE A 62 -3.03 -17.78 -10.04
CA ILE A 62 -1.86 -16.90 -10.22
C ILE A 62 -1.65 -16.01 -8.99
N LYS A 63 -2.73 -15.35 -8.55
CA LYS A 63 -2.71 -14.47 -7.39
C LYS A 63 -2.30 -15.22 -6.13
N GLU A 64 -2.84 -16.43 -5.91
CA GLU A 64 -2.51 -17.27 -4.75
C GLU A 64 -1.05 -17.75 -4.78
N ALA A 65 -0.53 -18.16 -5.94
CA ALA A 65 0.86 -18.55 -6.10
C ALA A 65 1.83 -17.39 -5.78
N ILE A 66 1.54 -16.19 -6.30
CA ILE A 66 2.37 -15.00 -6.04
C ILE A 66 2.28 -14.60 -4.55
N THR A 67 1.07 -14.45 -4.02
CA THR A 67 0.87 -13.96 -2.64
C THR A 67 1.37 -14.96 -1.60
N SER A 68 1.21 -16.27 -1.81
CA SER A 68 1.79 -17.30 -0.93
C SER A 68 3.31 -17.28 -0.94
N THR A 69 3.94 -17.08 -2.10
CA THR A 69 5.40 -16.95 -2.21
C THR A 69 5.91 -15.69 -1.53
N CYS A 70 5.16 -14.59 -1.63
CA CYS A 70 5.46 -13.37 -0.89
C CYS A 70 5.41 -13.60 0.62
N HIS A 71 4.41 -14.33 1.12
CA HIS A 71 4.33 -14.71 2.54
C HIS A 71 5.51 -15.55 2.99
N GLU A 72 5.89 -16.55 2.20
CA GLU A 72 6.93 -17.53 2.53
C GLU A 72 8.35 -16.95 2.50
N VAL A 73 8.67 -16.13 1.49
CA VAL A 73 10.03 -15.66 1.23
C VAL A 73 10.26 -14.24 1.74
N LEU A 74 9.30 -13.33 1.50
CA LEU A 74 9.46 -11.92 1.83
C LEU A 74 8.96 -11.62 3.24
N GLY A 75 7.84 -12.23 3.63
CA GLY A 75 7.12 -11.90 4.84
C GLY A 75 6.61 -10.45 4.85
N HIS A 76 5.90 -10.12 5.92
CA HIS A 76 5.36 -8.78 6.11
C HIS A 76 6.44 -7.82 6.64
N LYS A 77 6.37 -6.57 6.20
CA LYS A 77 7.17 -5.49 6.77
C LYS A 77 6.82 -5.34 8.24
N LYS A 78 7.80 -5.61 9.11
CA LYS A 78 7.64 -5.38 10.54
C LYS A 78 7.67 -3.88 10.82
N HIS A 79 6.73 -3.43 11.63
CA HIS A 79 6.83 -2.11 12.24
C HIS A 79 7.79 -2.24 13.41
N HIS A 80 9.03 -1.82 13.20
CA HIS A 80 9.91 -1.55 14.33
C HIS A 80 9.37 -0.29 15.00
N HIS A 81 8.91 -0.41 16.23
CA HIS A 81 8.86 0.76 17.08
C HIS A 81 10.32 1.13 17.32
N GLU A 82 10.76 2.28 16.84
CA GLU A 82 12.05 2.82 17.23
C GLU A 82 11.98 3.01 18.75
N GLU A 83 12.68 2.14 19.48
CA GLU A 83 12.84 2.23 20.93
C GLU A 83 13.72 3.44 21.22
N TRP A 84 13.13 4.63 21.16
CA TRP A 84 13.80 5.87 21.53
C TRP A 84 14.07 5.96 23.04
N ILE A 85 13.46 5.05 23.82
CA ILE A 85 13.67 4.93 25.27
C ILE A 85 14.86 4.01 25.50
N THR A 86 15.84 4.51 26.25
CA THR A 86 17.04 3.75 26.60
C THR A 86 16.77 2.68 27.66
N VAL A 87 17.61 1.64 27.70
CA VAL A 87 17.53 0.56 28.70
C VAL A 87 17.61 1.12 30.13
N ASP A 88 18.51 2.08 30.38
CA ASP A 88 18.62 2.77 31.67
C ASP A 88 17.32 3.49 32.09
N THR A 89 16.61 4.12 31.14
CA THR A 89 15.28 4.69 31.43
C THR A 89 14.23 3.61 31.72
N LEU A 90 14.29 2.46 31.06
CA LEU A 90 13.39 1.33 31.34
C LEU A 90 13.62 0.77 32.75
N ASP A 91 14.88 0.64 33.18
CA ASP A 91 15.23 0.21 34.53
C ASP A 91 14.68 1.17 35.59
N LYS A 92 14.83 2.48 35.36
CA LYS A 92 14.24 3.53 36.24
C LYS A 92 12.71 3.49 36.26
N ILE A 93 12.07 3.17 35.13
CA ILE A 93 10.60 2.98 35.08
C ILE A 93 10.19 1.77 35.93
N GLN A 94 10.98 0.70 35.89
CA GLN A 94 10.73 -0.49 36.69
C GLN A 94 10.95 -0.21 38.18
N GLU A 95 12.01 0.50 38.56
CA GLU A 95 12.24 0.94 39.94
C GLU A 95 11.06 1.79 40.45
N ARG A 96 10.57 2.74 39.65
CA ARG A 96 9.38 3.53 39.98
C ARG A 96 8.15 2.65 40.22
N ARG A 97 7.96 1.57 39.44
CA ARG A 97 6.85 0.61 39.64
C ARG A 97 6.99 -0.11 40.98
N ASN A 98 8.20 -0.53 41.34
CA ASN A 98 8.47 -1.18 42.62
C ASN A 98 8.17 -0.23 43.79
N LYS A 99 8.61 1.04 43.72
CA LYS A 99 8.26 2.06 44.72
C LYS A 99 6.75 2.36 44.77
N LYS A 100 6.05 2.28 43.64
CA LYS A 100 4.59 2.41 43.59
C LYS A 100 3.88 1.24 44.28
N ALA A 101 4.42 0.02 44.15
CA ALA A 101 3.91 -1.15 44.85
C ALA A 101 4.04 -0.99 46.37
N ALA A 102 5.18 -0.49 46.87
CA ALA A 102 5.41 -0.23 48.30
C ALA A 102 4.37 0.74 48.91
N ILE A 103 3.96 1.78 48.16
CA ILE A 103 2.88 2.69 48.59
C ILE A 103 1.54 1.96 48.73
N ASN A 104 1.25 1.04 47.81
CA ASN A 104 -0.02 0.31 47.79
C ASN A 104 -0.08 -0.76 48.89
N THR A 105 1.06 -1.32 49.31
CA THR A 105 1.16 -2.35 50.37
C THR A 105 1.38 -1.78 51.77
N SER A 106 1.62 -0.48 51.91
CA SER A 106 1.85 0.18 53.20
C SER A 106 0.60 0.08 54.10
N ARG A 107 0.78 -0.33 55.36
CA ARG A 107 -0.32 -0.49 56.33
C ARG A 107 -0.53 0.74 57.19
N THR A 108 0.55 1.44 57.57
CA THR A 108 0.46 2.63 58.44
C THR A 108 0.59 3.93 57.65
N LYS A 109 0.06 5.04 58.20
CA LYS A 109 0.17 6.38 57.57
C LYS A 109 1.64 6.84 57.45
N ALA A 110 2.48 6.49 58.42
CA ALA A 110 3.90 6.85 58.42
C ALA A 110 4.69 6.10 57.32
N GLU A 111 4.50 4.78 57.20
CA GLU A 111 5.08 3.98 56.10
C GLU A 111 4.67 4.52 54.73
N LYS A 112 3.39 4.83 54.57
CA LYS A 112 2.86 5.38 53.32
C LYS A 112 3.48 6.73 52.97
N ALA A 113 3.69 7.60 53.96
CA ALA A 113 4.37 8.88 53.75
C ALA A 113 5.83 8.70 53.31
N LYS A 114 6.56 7.76 53.93
CA LYS A 114 7.94 7.43 53.55
C LYS A 114 8.03 6.86 52.13
N ALA A 115 7.21 5.85 51.81
CA ALA A 115 7.17 5.26 50.47
C ALA A 115 6.76 6.29 49.39
N GLN A 116 5.87 7.23 49.74
CA GLN A 116 5.45 8.31 48.85
C GLN A 116 6.59 9.31 48.57
N ALA A 117 7.43 9.63 49.57
CA ALA A 117 8.61 10.46 49.39
C ALA A 117 9.61 9.80 48.44
N GLU A 118 9.92 8.52 48.65
CA GLU A 118 10.83 7.75 47.78
C GLU A 118 10.31 7.66 46.34
N TYR A 119 9.03 7.34 46.15
CA TYR A 119 8.40 7.34 44.83
C TYR A 119 8.50 8.70 44.13
N THR A 120 8.37 9.79 44.88
CA THR A 120 8.41 11.15 44.30
C THR A 120 9.79 11.46 43.73
N VAL A 121 10.86 11.03 44.38
CA VAL A 121 12.25 11.19 43.90
C VAL A 121 12.46 10.39 42.61
N VAL A 122 12.15 9.09 42.61
CA VAL A 122 12.32 8.22 41.44
C VAL A 122 11.44 8.67 40.27
N ASN A 123 10.20 9.11 40.54
CA ASN A 123 9.30 9.62 39.50
C ASN A 123 9.82 10.92 38.85
N LYS A 124 10.50 11.80 39.60
CA LYS A 124 11.18 12.98 39.03
C LYS A 124 12.34 12.55 38.12
N GLN A 125 13.13 11.55 38.54
CA GLN A 125 14.24 11.02 37.74
C GLN A 125 13.75 10.38 36.43
N VAL A 126 12.72 9.53 36.49
CA VAL A 126 12.08 8.94 35.30
C VAL A 126 11.58 10.01 34.34
N LYS A 127 10.92 11.07 34.84
CA LYS A 127 10.48 12.18 33.98
C LYS A 127 11.67 12.91 33.33
N LYS A 128 12.80 13.05 34.02
CA LYS A 128 14.00 13.68 33.49
C LYS A 128 14.67 12.80 32.42
N SER A 129 14.79 11.50 32.67
CA SER A 129 15.41 10.56 31.72
C SER A 129 14.58 10.43 30.44
N ILE A 130 13.26 10.28 30.55
CA ILE A 130 12.34 10.26 29.40
C ILE A 130 12.45 11.54 28.55
N ARG A 131 12.57 12.72 29.17
CA ARG A 131 12.77 13.97 28.42
C ARG A 131 14.12 14.01 27.69
N THR A 132 15.14 13.43 28.31
CA THR A 132 16.51 13.38 27.75
C THR A 132 16.54 12.43 26.56
N ASP A 133 16.01 11.22 26.71
CA ASP A 133 15.89 10.22 25.65
C ASP A 133 15.10 10.75 24.45
N LYS A 134 13.98 11.44 24.71
CA LYS A 134 13.18 12.07 23.66
C LYS A 134 13.97 13.13 22.90
N ARG A 135 14.78 13.93 23.61
CA ARG A 135 15.61 14.98 23.00
C ARG A 135 16.69 14.36 22.12
N LYS A 136 17.42 13.37 22.63
CA LYS A 136 18.44 12.64 21.86
C LYS A 136 17.86 12.04 20.60
N TYR A 137 16.72 11.37 20.69
CA TYR A 137 16.03 10.82 19.52
C TYR A 137 15.66 11.90 18.48
N MET A 138 15.23 13.09 18.91
CA MET A 138 14.96 14.20 18.00
C MET A 138 16.23 14.75 17.35
N GLU A 139 17.32 14.86 18.12
CA GLU A 139 18.64 15.29 17.63
C GLU A 139 19.20 14.29 16.60
N ASP A 140 19.10 12.98 16.86
CA ASP A 140 19.52 11.92 15.93
C ASP A 140 18.73 11.95 14.61
N LEU A 141 17.41 12.19 14.69
CA LEU A 141 16.59 12.40 13.50
C LEU A 141 17.03 13.63 12.70
N ALA A 142 17.34 14.74 13.37
CA ALA A 142 17.83 15.95 12.71
C ALA A 142 19.18 15.72 12.02
N MET A 143 20.14 15.06 12.69
CA MET A 143 21.41 14.68 12.09
C MET A 143 21.24 13.76 10.88
N THR A 144 20.26 12.85 10.93
CA THR A 144 19.94 11.98 9.79
C THR A 144 19.39 12.77 8.60
N VAL A 145 18.57 13.80 8.85
CA VAL A 145 18.07 14.71 7.81
C VAL A 145 19.23 15.45 7.15
N GLU A 146 20.12 16.06 7.94
CA GLU A 146 21.29 16.79 7.42
C GLU A 146 22.20 15.88 6.59
N LYS A 147 22.44 14.65 7.06
CA LYS A 147 23.22 13.66 6.31
C LYS A 147 22.56 13.31 4.98
N ALA A 148 21.25 13.05 4.97
CA ALA A 148 20.51 12.73 3.76
C ALA A 148 20.50 13.89 2.75
N GLU A 149 20.49 15.13 3.22
CA GLU A 149 20.63 16.32 2.38
C GLU A 149 22.01 16.37 1.71
N ARG A 150 23.09 16.19 2.48
CA ARG A 150 24.47 16.16 1.96
C ARG A 150 24.68 15.06 0.93
N GLU A 151 24.06 13.89 1.13
CA GLU A 151 24.15 12.74 0.24
C GLU A 151 23.19 12.82 -0.97
N GLY A 152 22.33 13.85 -1.05
CA GLY A 152 21.31 13.97 -2.09
C GLY A 152 20.21 12.90 -2.02
N ASN A 153 20.06 12.21 -0.88
CA ASN A 153 19.07 11.16 -0.67
C ASN A 153 17.69 11.74 -0.35
N MET A 154 17.02 12.26 -1.38
CA MET A 154 15.71 12.93 -1.25
C MET A 154 14.66 12.06 -0.57
N ARG A 155 14.67 10.75 -0.79
CA ARG A 155 13.69 9.83 -0.19
C ARG A 155 13.82 9.79 1.33
N GLN A 156 15.05 9.59 1.83
CA GLN A 156 15.29 9.56 3.27
C GLN A 156 14.96 10.92 3.91
N LEU A 157 15.37 12.02 3.27
CA LEU A 157 15.08 13.38 3.71
C LEU A 157 13.56 13.60 3.89
N TYR A 158 12.75 13.27 2.87
CA TYR A 158 11.30 13.41 2.98
C TYR A 158 10.69 12.53 4.09
N ASP A 159 11.13 11.27 4.20
CA ASP A 159 10.61 10.33 5.18
C ASP A 159 10.96 10.75 6.63
N THR A 160 12.18 11.21 6.90
CA THR A 160 12.62 11.67 8.23
C THR A 160 12.01 13.02 8.60
N THR A 161 11.95 13.98 7.68
CA THR A 161 11.27 15.27 7.92
C THR A 161 9.79 15.06 8.23
N LYS A 162 9.14 14.11 7.54
CA LYS A 162 7.75 13.74 7.85
C LYS A 162 7.61 13.11 9.24
N LYS A 163 8.57 12.28 9.68
CA LYS A 163 8.61 11.75 11.06
C LYS A 163 8.75 12.90 12.08
N LEU A 164 9.66 13.84 11.84
CA LEU A 164 9.95 14.97 12.74
C LEU A 164 8.77 15.94 12.86
N ALA A 165 8.13 16.27 11.74
CA ALA A 165 6.96 17.16 11.70
C ALA A 165 5.73 16.59 12.44
N GLY A 166 5.76 15.29 12.76
CA GLY A 166 4.66 14.56 13.37
C GLY A 166 3.44 14.45 12.45
N ASN A 167 2.46 13.64 12.85
CA ASN A 167 1.19 13.58 12.15
C ASN A 167 0.39 14.86 12.42
N ARG A 168 0.56 15.87 11.56
CA ARG A 168 -0.43 16.94 11.44
C ARG A 168 -1.74 16.27 11.04
N ARG A 169 -2.74 16.29 11.92
CA ARG A 169 -4.11 15.91 11.52
C ARG A 169 -4.51 16.90 10.45
N LYS A 170 -4.55 16.45 9.19
CA LYS A 170 -5.24 17.21 8.17
C LYS A 170 -6.69 17.31 8.65
N PRO A 171 -7.27 18.50 8.78
CA PRO A 171 -8.71 18.58 8.92
C PRO A 171 -9.29 17.80 7.73
N GLU A 172 -10.22 16.90 8.03
CA GLU A 172 -10.92 16.15 7.00
C GLU A 172 -11.63 17.19 6.14
N ARG A 173 -11.27 17.24 4.85
CA ARG A 173 -11.97 18.13 3.91
C ARG A 173 -13.36 17.54 3.76
N SER A 174 -14.35 18.21 4.33
CA SER A 174 -15.74 17.85 4.13
C SER A 174 -16.07 17.91 2.64
N VAL A 175 -16.81 16.91 2.17
CA VAL A 175 -17.41 16.95 0.84
C VAL A 175 -18.39 18.12 0.82
N LYS A 176 -18.34 18.94 -0.22
CA LYS A 176 -19.23 20.10 -0.34
C LYS A 176 -20.42 19.82 -1.24
N SER A 177 -21.58 20.40 -0.92
CA SER A 177 -22.73 20.47 -1.82
C SER A 177 -22.38 21.27 -3.09
N LYS A 178 -23.32 21.33 -4.04
CA LYS A 178 -23.14 22.13 -5.26
C LYS A 178 -23.09 23.63 -4.95
N GLU A 179 -23.73 24.04 -3.86
CA GLU A 179 -23.82 25.38 -3.31
C GLU A 179 -22.61 25.74 -2.43
N GLY A 180 -21.72 24.77 -2.19
CA GLY A 180 -20.46 24.99 -1.45
C GLY A 180 -20.53 24.71 0.06
N GLU A 181 -21.67 24.22 0.56
CA GLU A 181 -21.90 23.88 1.97
C GLU A 181 -21.28 22.54 2.34
N ALA A 182 -20.84 22.37 3.59
CA ALA A 182 -20.18 21.13 4.03
C ALA A 182 -21.20 20.03 4.36
N ILE A 183 -21.08 18.86 3.71
CA ILE A 183 -21.94 17.70 3.92
C ILE A 183 -21.34 16.79 5.00
N THR A 184 -22.09 16.61 6.09
CA THR A 184 -21.68 15.77 7.24
C THR A 184 -22.26 14.35 7.21
N ASN A 185 -23.36 14.12 6.47
CA ASN A 185 -24.04 12.82 6.39
C ASN A 185 -23.45 11.93 5.28
N ILE A 186 -23.23 10.64 5.56
CA ILE A 186 -22.66 9.66 4.61
C ILE A 186 -23.58 9.46 3.39
N GLU A 187 -24.89 9.42 3.58
CA GLU A 187 -25.85 9.20 2.49
C GLU A 187 -25.85 10.39 1.51
N GLU A 188 -25.88 11.61 2.06
CA GLU A 188 -25.77 12.84 1.27
C GLU A 188 -24.42 12.94 0.55
N GLN A 189 -23.32 12.47 1.16
CA GLN A 189 -22.03 12.39 0.47
C GLN A 189 -22.08 11.44 -0.73
N GLN A 190 -22.72 10.27 -0.59
CA GLN A 190 -22.90 9.33 -1.70
C GLN A 190 -23.76 9.95 -2.81
N ASN A 191 -24.87 10.60 -2.44
CA ASN A 191 -25.74 11.29 -3.41
C ASN A 191 -25.00 12.41 -4.14
N ARG A 192 -24.17 13.18 -3.43
CA ARG A 192 -23.32 14.22 -4.03
C ARG A 192 -22.31 13.66 -5.03
N TRP A 193 -21.73 12.48 -4.74
CA TRP A 193 -20.86 11.77 -5.69
C TRP A 193 -21.65 11.31 -6.92
N VAL A 194 -22.82 10.71 -6.73
CA VAL A 194 -23.70 10.29 -7.83
C VAL A 194 -24.05 11.48 -8.72
N GLU A 195 -24.42 12.62 -8.14
CA GLU A 195 -24.73 13.84 -8.88
C GLU A 195 -23.52 14.36 -9.68
N HIS A 196 -22.34 14.43 -9.04
CA HIS A 196 -21.10 14.87 -9.68
C HIS A 196 -20.77 14.01 -10.90
N PHE A 197 -20.82 12.69 -10.76
CA PHE A 197 -20.51 11.77 -11.85
C PHE A 197 -21.58 11.78 -12.94
N LYS A 198 -22.87 11.94 -12.59
CA LYS A 198 -23.94 12.10 -13.59
C LYS A 198 -23.72 13.36 -14.45
N GLN A 199 -23.38 14.49 -13.84
CA GLN A 199 -23.09 15.73 -14.57
C GLN A 199 -21.84 15.61 -15.44
N LEU A 200 -20.81 14.91 -14.94
CA LEU A 200 -19.54 14.76 -15.65
C LEU A 200 -19.63 13.79 -16.85
N LEU A 201 -20.27 12.64 -16.65
CA LEU A 201 -20.27 11.54 -17.64
C LEU A 201 -21.45 11.61 -18.62
N ASN A 202 -22.58 12.20 -18.24
CA ASN A 202 -23.78 12.27 -19.09
C ASN A 202 -23.98 13.65 -19.72
N ARG A 203 -22.89 14.34 -20.08
CA ARG A 203 -22.98 15.63 -20.75
C ARG A 203 -23.61 15.43 -22.15
N PRO A 204 -24.59 16.24 -22.58
CA PRO A 204 -25.10 16.16 -23.94
C PRO A 204 -23.96 16.38 -24.94
N ALA A 205 -24.08 15.72 -26.09
CA ALA A 205 -23.13 15.92 -27.19
C ALA A 205 -23.03 17.43 -27.49
N PRO A 206 -21.81 17.97 -27.64
CA PRO A 206 -21.64 19.39 -27.93
C PRO A 206 -22.38 19.74 -29.23
N LEU A 207 -23.11 20.87 -29.21
CA LEU A 207 -23.89 21.38 -30.36
C LEU A 207 -23.05 21.52 -31.63
N ASN A 208 -21.76 21.85 -31.44
CA ASN A 208 -20.77 21.82 -32.50
C ASN A 208 -19.86 20.61 -32.26
N PRO A 209 -20.05 19.49 -32.97
CA PRO A 209 -19.08 18.41 -32.92
C PRO A 209 -17.73 18.98 -33.37
N PRO A 210 -16.63 18.73 -32.64
CA PRO A 210 -15.32 19.11 -33.12
C PRO A 210 -15.10 18.46 -34.48
N ASN A 211 -14.76 19.28 -35.48
CA ASN A 211 -14.35 18.79 -36.80
C ASN A 211 -12.97 18.15 -36.64
N ILE A 212 -12.95 16.87 -36.28
CA ILE A 212 -11.74 16.06 -36.24
C ILE A 212 -11.48 15.68 -37.69
N GLU A 213 -10.56 16.40 -38.34
CA GLU A 213 -10.05 16.00 -39.64
C GLU A 213 -9.60 14.53 -39.54
N ALA A 214 -10.16 13.70 -40.43
CA ALA A 214 -9.82 12.29 -40.47
C ALA A 214 -8.30 12.18 -40.64
N ALA A 215 -7.66 11.44 -39.74
CA ALA A 215 -6.23 11.21 -39.84
C ALA A 215 -5.94 10.66 -41.25
N PRO A 216 -5.01 11.26 -42.02
CA PRO A 216 -4.72 10.84 -43.40
C PRO A 216 -4.29 9.38 -43.53
N THR A 217 -3.92 8.75 -42.42
CA THR A 217 -3.49 7.37 -42.36
C THR A 217 -3.89 6.78 -41.01
N ASP A 218 -4.64 5.68 -41.03
CA ASP A 218 -4.86 4.87 -39.84
C ASP A 218 -3.51 4.31 -39.38
N LEU A 219 -3.10 4.64 -38.15
CA LEU A 219 -1.91 4.04 -37.57
C LEU A 219 -2.09 2.51 -37.56
N PRO A 220 -1.11 1.72 -38.06
CA PRO A 220 -1.18 0.27 -38.01
C PRO A 220 -1.08 -0.18 -36.55
N ILE A 221 -2.23 -0.28 -35.89
CA ILE A 221 -2.34 -0.72 -34.50
C ILE A 221 -2.67 -2.20 -34.53
N ASN A 222 -1.74 -2.99 -34.01
CA ASN A 222 -1.98 -4.41 -33.78
C ASN A 222 -3.15 -4.56 -32.79
N VAL A 223 -4.28 -5.10 -33.28
CA VAL A 223 -5.47 -5.48 -32.48
C VAL A 223 -5.46 -6.95 -32.09
N GLY A 224 -4.43 -7.68 -32.53
CA GLY A 224 -4.17 -9.06 -32.15
C GLY A 224 -3.85 -9.20 -30.66
N PRO A 225 -3.70 -10.44 -30.20
CA PRO A 225 -3.30 -10.70 -28.83
C PRO A 225 -1.90 -10.12 -28.55
N PRO A 226 -1.64 -9.65 -27.31
CA PRO A 226 -0.35 -9.06 -26.95
C PRO A 226 0.76 -10.10 -27.07
N ALA A 227 1.91 -9.70 -27.62
CA ALA A 227 3.04 -10.62 -27.72
C ALA A 227 3.71 -10.82 -26.35
N ILE A 228 4.29 -12.01 -26.12
CA ILE A 228 5.02 -12.35 -24.89
C ILE A 228 6.11 -11.30 -24.57
N GLU A 229 6.83 -10.84 -25.59
CA GLU A 229 7.87 -9.81 -25.44
C GLU A 229 7.28 -8.47 -24.98
N GLU A 230 6.11 -8.08 -25.50
CA GLU A 230 5.39 -6.87 -25.08
C GLU A 230 4.95 -6.97 -23.61
N ILE A 231 4.46 -8.14 -23.19
CA ILE A 231 4.05 -8.41 -21.80
C ILE A 231 5.27 -8.30 -20.87
N SER A 232 6.38 -8.95 -21.22
CA SER A 232 7.62 -8.91 -20.42
C SER A 232 8.18 -7.49 -20.31
N MET A 233 8.20 -6.73 -21.42
CA MET A 233 8.62 -5.32 -21.42
C MET A 233 7.69 -4.46 -20.55
N ALA A 234 6.38 -4.64 -20.66
CA ALA A 234 5.41 -3.89 -19.86
C ALA A 234 5.61 -4.13 -18.36
N ILE A 235 5.80 -5.39 -17.95
CA ILE A 235 6.05 -5.74 -16.54
C ILE A 235 7.35 -5.10 -16.04
N ARG A 236 8.41 -5.11 -16.85
CA ARG A 236 9.69 -4.46 -16.50
C ARG A 236 9.56 -2.94 -16.34
N GLN A 237 8.65 -2.30 -17.09
CA GLN A 237 8.41 -0.85 -17.03
C GLN A 237 7.53 -0.40 -15.85
N ILE A 238 6.82 -1.31 -15.16
CA ILE A 238 5.96 -0.96 -14.01
C ILE A 238 6.77 -0.19 -12.96
N LYS A 239 6.26 0.90 -12.40
CA LYS A 239 7.00 1.66 -11.37
C LYS A 239 7.11 0.87 -10.05
N SER A 240 8.32 0.59 -9.61
CA SER A 240 8.61 0.00 -8.29
C SER A 240 8.37 1.01 -7.16
N GLY A 241 8.15 0.52 -5.94
CA GLY A 241 7.94 1.34 -4.74
C GLY A 241 6.53 1.90 -4.58
N LYS A 242 5.61 1.60 -5.49
CA LYS A 242 4.18 1.96 -5.40
C LYS A 242 3.44 1.09 -4.38
N ALA A 243 2.25 1.52 -4.00
CA ALA A 243 1.37 0.72 -3.16
C ALA A 243 0.80 -0.44 -3.98
N ALA A 244 0.72 -1.63 -3.37
CA ALA A 244 0.05 -2.76 -3.99
C ALA A 244 -1.45 -2.47 -4.10
N GLY A 245 -2.07 -3.03 -5.15
CA GLY A 245 -3.50 -2.93 -5.37
C GLY A 245 -4.32 -3.76 -4.38
N PRO A 246 -5.64 -3.91 -4.59
CA PRO A 246 -6.51 -4.75 -3.76
C PRO A 246 -6.13 -6.25 -3.82
N ASP A 247 -5.29 -6.63 -4.78
CA ASP A 247 -4.70 -7.97 -4.87
C ASP A 247 -3.51 -8.18 -3.91
N ASN A 248 -3.00 -7.12 -3.29
CA ASN A 248 -1.80 -7.11 -2.44
C ASN A 248 -0.52 -7.57 -3.16
N ILE A 249 -0.47 -7.49 -4.49
CA ILE A 249 0.72 -7.85 -5.27
C ILE A 249 1.56 -6.59 -5.52
N PRO A 250 2.79 -6.50 -5.00
CA PRO A 250 3.68 -5.39 -5.29
C PRO A 250 4.31 -5.54 -6.69
N ALA A 251 4.65 -4.42 -7.35
CA ALA A 251 5.25 -4.43 -8.68
C ALA A 251 6.59 -5.20 -8.71
N GLU A 252 7.36 -5.14 -7.63
CA GLU A 252 8.67 -5.78 -7.51
C GLU A 252 8.59 -7.31 -7.62
N THR A 253 7.51 -7.93 -7.15
CA THR A 253 7.35 -9.39 -7.22
C THR A 253 7.06 -9.86 -8.64
N LEU A 254 6.31 -9.06 -9.41
CA LEU A 254 6.05 -9.34 -10.82
C LEU A 254 7.33 -9.22 -11.66
N LYS A 255 8.20 -8.26 -11.32
CA LYS A 255 9.48 -8.07 -11.99
C LYS A 255 10.50 -9.16 -11.69
N ALA A 256 10.37 -9.83 -10.55
CA ALA A 256 11.37 -10.78 -10.06
C ALA A 256 11.59 -11.95 -11.01
N ASP A 257 10.57 -12.40 -11.75
CA ASP A 257 10.63 -13.62 -12.58
C ASP A 257 10.25 -13.41 -14.06
N THR A 258 10.50 -12.21 -14.61
CA THR A 258 10.21 -11.85 -16.02
C THR A 258 11.12 -12.54 -17.07
N LYS A 259 11.80 -13.61 -16.69
CA LYS A 259 12.69 -14.41 -17.56
C LYS A 259 12.33 -15.89 -17.57
N SER A 260 11.37 -16.33 -16.76
CA SER A 260 10.95 -17.73 -16.72
C SER A 260 9.98 -18.00 -17.87
N GLN A 261 10.25 -19.02 -18.68
CA GLN A 261 9.38 -19.42 -19.79
C GLN A 261 7.97 -19.77 -19.30
N LEU A 262 7.87 -20.37 -18.11
CA LEU A 262 6.58 -20.68 -17.48
C LEU A 262 5.81 -19.42 -17.11
N PHE A 263 6.49 -18.36 -16.66
CA PHE A 263 5.82 -17.10 -16.35
C PHE A 263 5.21 -16.48 -17.62
N ASP A 264 5.96 -16.47 -18.70
CA ASP A 264 5.57 -15.90 -19.98
C ASP A 264 4.35 -16.62 -20.58
N SER A 265 4.34 -17.96 -20.61
CA SER A 265 3.21 -18.73 -21.11
C SER A 265 1.93 -18.54 -20.27
N LEU A 266 2.06 -18.14 -18.99
CA LEU A 266 0.94 -18.15 -18.04
C LEU A 266 0.17 -16.86 -18.17
N TRP A 267 0.93 -15.79 -18.28
CA TRP A 267 0.41 -14.48 -18.66
C TRP A 267 -0.13 -14.46 -20.08
N ASP A 268 0.51 -15.15 -21.03
CA ASP A 268 -0.02 -15.28 -22.39
C ASP A 268 -1.40 -15.96 -22.39
N ASN A 269 -1.53 -17.12 -21.76
CA ASN A 269 -2.81 -17.82 -21.63
C ASN A 269 -3.89 -16.96 -20.93
N GLN A 270 -3.53 -16.27 -19.84
CA GLN A 270 -4.44 -15.40 -19.11
C GLN A 270 -4.92 -14.22 -19.95
N LEU A 271 -4.00 -13.51 -20.61
CA LEU A 271 -4.32 -12.31 -21.39
C LEU A 271 -5.02 -12.65 -22.70
N ASN A 272 -4.68 -13.78 -23.34
CA ASN A 272 -5.38 -14.31 -24.50
C ASN A 272 -6.81 -14.73 -24.14
N GLY A 273 -6.99 -15.36 -22.97
CA GLY A 273 -8.31 -15.65 -22.42
C GLY A 273 -9.14 -14.39 -22.25
N VAL A 274 -8.60 -13.35 -21.60
CA VAL A 274 -9.27 -12.05 -21.45
C VAL A 274 -9.61 -11.43 -22.81
N HIS A 275 -8.69 -11.43 -23.78
CA HIS A 275 -8.90 -10.84 -25.11
C HIS A 275 -10.05 -11.51 -25.87
N ARG A 276 -10.16 -12.85 -25.76
CA ARG A 276 -11.23 -13.65 -26.37
C ARG A 276 -12.57 -13.48 -25.64
N SER A 277 -12.56 -13.40 -24.30
CA SER A 277 -13.78 -13.23 -23.49
C SER A 277 -14.36 -11.81 -23.54
N THR A 278 -13.56 -10.79 -23.88
CA THR A 278 -14.03 -9.41 -23.99
C THR A 278 -14.63 -9.12 -25.36
N SER A 279 -15.97 -9.11 -25.42
CA SER A 279 -16.75 -8.58 -26.55
C SER A 279 -16.73 -7.05 -26.54
N ILE A 280 -15.57 -6.47 -26.87
CA ILE A 280 -15.42 -5.02 -27.08
C ILE A 280 -15.43 -4.78 -28.60
N PRO A 281 -16.29 -3.89 -29.13
CA PRO A 281 -16.26 -3.50 -30.54
C PRO A 281 -14.85 -3.09 -31.00
N LEU A 282 -14.43 -3.52 -32.19
CA LEU A 282 -13.09 -3.26 -32.75
C LEU A 282 -12.71 -1.77 -32.76
N THR A 283 -13.69 -0.89 -33.00
CA THR A 283 -13.55 0.57 -32.94
C THR A 283 -13.18 1.05 -31.53
N THR A 284 -13.86 0.54 -30.51
CA THR A 284 -13.58 0.81 -29.10
C THR A 284 -12.23 0.24 -28.67
N LYS A 285 -11.85 -0.96 -29.14
CA LYS A 285 -10.50 -1.53 -28.90
C LYS A 285 -9.40 -0.64 -29.49
N ARG A 286 -9.55 -0.19 -30.74
CA ARG A 286 -8.58 0.71 -31.41
C ARG A 286 -8.46 2.05 -30.69
N HIS A 287 -9.58 2.66 -30.29
CA HIS A 287 -9.57 3.93 -29.54
C HIS A 287 -8.98 3.81 -28.13
N LEU A 288 -9.20 2.71 -27.42
CA LEU A 288 -8.56 2.46 -26.12
C LEU A 288 -7.04 2.26 -26.26
N ILE A 289 -6.60 1.52 -27.29
CA ILE A 289 -5.17 1.29 -27.52
C ILE A 289 -4.46 2.59 -27.95
N THR A 290 -5.08 3.42 -28.80
CA THR A 290 -4.50 4.74 -29.13
C THR A 290 -4.43 5.66 -27.91
N TRP A 291 -5.50 5.71 -27.12
CA TRP A 291 -5.55 6.55 -25.92
C TRP A 291 -4.50 6.10 -24.88
N THR A 292 -4.38 4.79 -24.64
CA THR A 292 -3.37 4.25 -23.72
C THR A 292 -1.95 4.50 -24.22
N LYS A 293 -1.61 4.18 -25.48
CA LYS A 293 -0.29 4.47 -26.05
C LYS A 293 0.09 5.96 -26.00
N LYS A 294 -0.89 6.87 -26.11
CA LYS A 294 -0.67 8.32 -26.10
C LYS A 294 -0.59 8.94 -24.70
N HIS A 295 -1.28 8.38 -23.70
CA HIS A 295 -1.46 9.03 -22.40
C HIS A 295 -1.02 8.21 -21.18
N CYS A 296 -0.97 6.88 -21.26
CA CYS A 296 -0.57 6.01 -20.16
C CYS A 296 0.51 5.06 -20.66
N GLY A 297 1.77 5.35 -20.35
CA GLY A 297 2.93 4.53 -20.75
C GLY A 297 2.99 3.09 -20.21
N SER A 298 1.87 2.49 -19.78
CA SER A 298 1.77 1.04 -19.56
C SER A 298 0.32 0.54 -19.63
N PHE A 299 0.14 -0.68 -20.17
CA PHE A 299 -1.14 -1.40 -20.34
C PHE A 299 -1.82 -1.79 -19.01
N PHE A 300 -1.07 -1.92 -17.92
CA PHE A 300 -1.55 -2.48 -16.65
C PHE A 300 -2.28 -1.49 -15.73
N ASP A 301 -2.21 -0.18 -15.98
CA ASP A 301 -2.87 0.82 -15.12
C ASP A 301 -4.41 0.85 -15.27
N ASN A 302 -4.97 0.23 -16.33
CA ASN A 302 -6.38 0.38 -16.69
C ASN A 302 -7.27 -0.85 -16.53
N THR A 303 -6.73 -2.05 -16.29
CA THR A 303 -7.58 -3.26 -16.10
C THR A 303 -8.40 -3.21 -14.82
N VAL A 304 -8.09 -2.29 -13.90
CA VAL A 304 -8.90 -1.99 -12.70
C VAL A 304 -10.13 -1.13 -13.03
N TYR A 305 -10.14 -0.40 -14.15
CA TYR A 305 -11.27 0.48 -14.52
C TYR A 305 -12.38 -0.21 -15.32
N LEU A 306 -12.11 -1.37 -15.93
CA LEU A 306 -13.05 -2.08 -16.79
C LEU A 306 -13.87 -3.16 -16.05
N ARG A 307 -13.82 -3.20 -14.72
CA ARG A 307 -14.64 -4.09 -13.90
C ARG A 307 -15.77 -3.30 -13.23
N ARG A 308 -16.70 -2.81 -14.05
CA ARG A 308 -18.07 -2.42 -13.68
C ARG A 308 -19.00 -2.76 -14.82
#